data_AF-A0A6G0J8P6-F1
#
_entry.id   AF-A0A6G0J8P6-F1
#
_cell.length_a   1.000
_cell.length_b   1.000
_cell.length_c   1.000
_cell.angle_alpha   90.00
_cell.angle_beta   90.00
_cell.angle_gamma   90.00
#
_symmetry.space_group_name_H-M   'P 1'
#
loop_
_entity.id
_entity.type
_entity.pdbx_description
1 polymer ?
#
loop_
_entity_poly.entity_id
_entity_poly.type
_entity_poly.pdbx_seq_one_letter_code
_entity_poly.pdbx_strand_id
1 'polypeptide(L)'
;MLDYTLFLSLVVLVSVEHASLAPAPLQIVNEELTHGEAIRDVETPLNLTRTNFEHLENLSNRSRYVARSCKEIMDRYGEREDMLDYTLFLSLVVLVSVEHASLASAPLQIVNEELTHLEAIRDVETPLNLTRTNFERLDNLSNRSRYVARSCKEIMDRYGEREDGLYFLTTANGMVYQTFCDMTTAGGGWTLVASVHENTHYGGCTVGDRWSSQQGNNANLPDGDGNWSNRNTFGTAEGATSDDFKTPGYYDIVAEDMSVWHVPNNFPLEHWNLAAILRYHTSNRFLRLYGGNLFELFKRYPVRYNVGSCSNRGPAVPIVYDHGDKESTKMLYGPNPRAEFEPGFITFRPINNERAAMAICSGVKPTGCNTETYCIGGGGYFREHNEQCGDFPAFDWDRLGMDQGWSASKEMREAAVLLFYR
;
A
#
# COMPACT_ATOMS: atom_id res chain seq x y z
N MET A 1 42.10 9.41 -15.20
CA MET A 1 42.49 9.46 -13.78
C MET A 1 41.21 9.75 -13.02
N LEU A 2 40.77 8.83 -12.17
CA LEU A 2 39.65 9.03 -11.26
C LEU A 2 39.90 10.25 -10.36
N ASP A 3 38.84 10.99 -9.98
CA ASP A 3 38.39 10.94 -8.59
C ASP A 3 36.96 11.45 -8.37
N TYR A 4 36.31 10.83 -7.38
CA TYR A 4 34.90 10.96 -6.97
C TYR A 4 34.67 12.04 -5.89
N THR A 5 33.37 12.30 -5.60
CA THR A 5 32.73 12.86 -4.37
C THR A 5 32.47 14.39 -4.33
N LEU A 6 31.33 14.94 -3.86
CA LEU A 6 30.12 14.40 -3.19
C LEU A 6 28.90 15.34 -3.37
N PHE A 7 27.72 14.79 -3.07
CA PHE A 7 26.33 15.31 -3.01
C PHE A 7 26.05 16.64 -2.30
N LEU A 8 24.97 17.34 -2.70
CA LEU A 8 23.96 17.84 -1.75
C LEU A 8 22.56 17.95 -2.39
N SER A 9 21.61 17.22 -1.81
CA SER A 9 20.18 17.22 -2.11
C SER A 9 19.48 18.37 -1.37
N LEU A 10 18.59 19.11 -2.03
CA LEU A 10 17.70 20.06 -1.35
C LEU A 10 16.32 19.41 -1.16
N VAL A 11 16.07 18.93 0.06
CA VAL A 11 14.73 18.60 0.58
C VAL A 11 14.23 19.87 1.28
N VAL A 12 13.12 20.44 0.83
CA VAL A 12 12.44 21.52 1.56
C VAL A 12 11.35 20.89 2.43
N LEU A 13 11.66 20.74 3.71
CA LEU A 13 10.71 20.55 4.81
C LEU A 13 10.28 21.93 5.31
N VAL A 14 8.98 22.21 5.31
CA VAL A 14 8.41 23.37 6.00
C VAL A 14 8.06 22.95 7.42
N SER A 15 8.90 23.34 8.40
CA SER A 15 8.56 23.34 9.82
C SER A 15 8.07 24.74 10.21
N VAL A 16 6.90 24.80 10.84
CA VAL A 16 6.37 26.02 11.48
C VAL A 16 6.51 25.83 12.99
N GLU A 17 7.50 26.50 13.61
CA GLU A 17 7.55 26.70 15.07
C GLU A 17 7.15 28.14 15.40
N HIS A 18 6.11 28.28 16.23
CA HIS A 18 5.67 29.55 16.81
C HIS A 18 6.42 29.81 18.12
N ALA A 19 7.16 30.93 18.19
CA ALA A 19 7.73 31.44 19.44
C ALA A 19 6.69 32.24 20.23
N SER A 20 6.62 31.94 21.54
CA SER A 20 5.71 32.50 22.53
C SER A 20 6.06 33.95 22.91
N LEU A 21 5.06 34.82 22.97
CA LEU A 21 5.07 36.08 23.73
C LEU A 21 3.77 36.17 24.57
N ALA A 22 3.94 36.41 25.87
CA ALA A 22 2.89 36.39 26.89
C ALA A 22 1.84 37.52 26.74
N PRO A 23 0.62 37.36 27.30
CA PRO A 23 -0.49 38.30 27.07
C PRO A 23 -0.57 39.39 28.15
N ALA A 24 -0.96 40.60 27.73
CA ALA A 24 -1.57 41.60 28.61
C ALA A 24 -2.94 42.01 28.03
N PRO A 25 -3.96 42.25 28.88
CA PRO A 25 -5.36 42.19 28.47
C PRO A 25 -5.93 43.59 28.17
N LEU A 26 -6.83 43.71 27.19
CA LEU A 26 -7.80 44.82 27.04
C LEU A 26 -8.90 44.35 26.07
N GLN A 27 -10.06 43.97 26.62
CA GLN A 27 -11.30 44.75 26.68
C GLN A 27 -12.15 44.64 25.40
N ILE A 28 -13.16 43.78 25.50
CA ILE A 28 -14.31 43.74 24.60
C ILE A 28 -15.13 45.00 24.88
N VAL A 29 -15.29 45.85 23.87
CA VAL A 29 -16.35 46.87 23.84
C VAL A 29 -17.20 46.58 22.61
N ASN A 30 -18.47 46.28 22.86
CA ASN A 30 -19.53 46.25 21.86
C ASN A 30 -19.90 47.70 21.50
N GLU A 31 -19.82 48.05 20.23
CA GLU A 31 -20.62 49.14 19.66
C GLU A 31 -21.16 48.71 18.29
N GLU A 32 -22.47 48.47 18.25
CA GLU A 32 -23.28 48.55 17.04
C GLU A 32 -23.39 50.02 16.63
N LEU A 33 -23.14 50.38 15.37
CA LEU A 33 -23.89 51.44 14.65
C LEU A 33 -23.58 51.48 13.14
N THR A 34 -24.62 51.11 12.38
CA THR A 34 -25.16 51.76 11.16
C THR A 34 -24.30 52.09 9.94
N HIS A 35 -24.68 51.44 8.83
CA HIS A 35 -24.86 51.94 7.46
C HIS A 35 -24.06 53.17 6.97
N GLY A 36 -23.22 52.90 5.97
CA GLY A 36 -23.18 53.65 4.72
C GLY A 36 -22.04 54.66 4.58
N GLU A 37 -20.92 54.23 3.98
CA GLU A 37 -20.22 54.96 2.90
C GLU A 37 -19.04 54.15 2.35
N ALA A 38 -18.75 54.37 1.08
CA ALA A 38 -17.99 53.53 0.17
C ALA A 38 -16.53 53.24 0.57
N ILE A 39 -16.13 51.96 0.51
CA ILE A 39 -14.72 51.54 0.45
C ILE A 39 -14.43 51.04 -0.96
N ARG A 40 -13.47 51.71 -1.61
CA ARG A 40 -12.92 51.36 -2.91
C ARG A 40 -12.14 50.05 -2.80
N ASP A 41 -12.37 49.15 -3.75
CA ASP A 41 -11.56 47.97 -3.97
C ASP A 41 -10.08 48.37 -4.12
N VAL A 42 -9.25 47.90 -3.20
CA VAL A 42 -7.81 47.72 -3.45
C VAL A 42 -7.65 46.27 -3.89
N GLU A 43 -7.95 46.01 -5.17
CA GLU A 43 -7.41 44.83 -5.85
C GLU A 43 -5.89 45.03 -5.93
N THR A 44 -5.14 44.24 -5.15
CA THR A 44 -3.73 43.99 -5.47
C THR A 44 -3.70 42.88 -6.53
N PRO A 45 -3.23 43.15 -7.76
CA PRO A 45 -3.07 42.09 -8.74
C PRO A 45 -1.91 41.21 -8.30
N LEU A 46 -2.17 39.92 -8.09
CA LEU A 46 -1.11 38.91 -8.07
C LEU A 46 -0.53 38.86 -9.48
N ASN A 47 0.56 39.61 -9.72
CA ASN A 47 1.30 39.58 -10.97
C ASN A 47 2.00 38.22 -11.12
N LEU A 48 1.28 37.20 -11.61
CA LEU A 48 1.91 36.06 -12.23
C LEU A 48 2.44 36.49 -13.61
N THR A 49 3.74 36.62 -13.72
CA THR A 49 4.42 36.84 -15.00
C THR A 49 4.28 35.59 -15.88
N ARG A 50 4.31 35.76 -17.21
CA ARG A 50 4.27 34.67 -18.21
C ARG A 50 5.30 33.56 -17.95
N THR A 51 6.44 33.92 -17.36
CA THR A 51 7.50 33.01 -16.89
C THR A 51 7.06 32.07 -15.76
N ASN A 52 6.14 32.49 -14.89
CA ASN A 52 5.61 31.63 -13.81
C ASN A 52 4.65 30.58 -14.37
N PHE A 53 3.90 30.90 -15.43
CA PHE A 53 3.07 29.94 -16.13
C PHE A 53 3.93 28.92 -16.89
N GLU A 54 4.95 29.35 -17.64
CA GLU A 54 5.86 28.44 -18.35
C GLU A 54 6.61 27.53 -17.37
N HIS A 55 7.05 28.02 -16.21
CA HIS A 55 7.71 27.18 -15.21
C HIS A 55 6.76 26.14 -14.58
N LEU A 56 5.51 26.52 -14.30
CA LEU A 56 4.47 25.60 -13.82
C LEU A 56 4.03 24.61 -14.90
N GLU A 57 3.98 25.03 -16.16
CA GLU A 57 3.70 24.16 -17.31
C GLU A 57 4.85 23.18 -17.54
N ASN A 58 6.10 23.61 -17.33
CA ASN A 58 7.28 22.77 -17.44
C ASN A 58 7.39 21.77 -16.27
N LEU A 59 7.01 22.19 -15.06
CA LEU A 59 6.85 21.30 -13.90
C LEU A 59 5.68 20.31 -14.07
N SER A 60 4.56 20.76 -14.63
CA SER A 60 3.44 19.91 -15.01
C SER A 60 3.83 18.93 -16.13
N ASN A 61 4.68 19.33 -17.08
CA ASN A 61 5.16 18.47 -18.15
C ASN A 61 6.17 17.43 -17.69
N ARG A 62 6.92 17.71 -16.62
CA ARG A 62 7.78 16.73 -15.96
C ARG A 62 7.02 15.58 -15.32
N SER A 63 5.75 15.77 -14.96
CA SER A 63 4.87 14.70 -14.49
C SER A 63 4.39 13.75 -15.60
N ARG A 64 4.66 14.05 -16.88
CA ARG A 64 4.34 13.15 -18.02
C ARG A 64 5.38 12.07 -18.27
N TYR A 65 6.59 12.20 -17.73
CA TYR A 65 7.68 11.27 -17.99
C TYR A 65 7.61 10.07 -17.04
N VAL A 66 6.98 8.97 -17.47
CA VAL A 66 6.91 7.72 -16.71
C VAL A 66 8.15 6.88 -16.97
N ALA A 67 9.12 6.84 -16.04
CA ALA A 67 10.35 6.04 -16.13
C ALA A 67 10.81 5.53 -14.76
N ARG A 68 11.52 4.39 -14.72
CA ARG A 68 12.01 3.75 -13.49
C ARG A 68 13.34 4.32 -12.99
N SER A 69 14.05 5.10 -13.82
CA SER A 69 15.29 5.76 -13.43
C SER A 69 15.57 7.02 -14.25
N CYS A 70 16.41 7.91 -13.73
CA CYS A 70 16.87 9.08 -14.49
C CYS A 70 17.62 8.68 -15.77
N LYS A 71 18.34 7.55 -15.75
CA LYS A 71 18.98 6.99 -16.95
C LYS A 71 17.94 6.68 -18.03
N GLU A 72 16.82 6.09 -17.65
CA GLU A 72 15.74 5.77 -18.56
C GLU A 72 14.99 7.01 -19.08
N ILE A 73 14.93 8.10 -18.31
CA ILE A 73 14.44 9.40 -18.79
C ILE A 73 15.38 9.95 -19.86
N MET A 74 16.69 9.93 -19.60
CA MET A 74 17.71 10.40 -20.55
C MET A 74 17.69 9.57 -21.84
N ASP A 75 17.60 8.25 -21.72
CA ASP A 75 17.56 7.34 -22.87
C ASP A 75 16.26 7.51 -23.69
N ARG A 76 15.12 7.88 -23.07
CA ARG A 76 13.82 8.04 -23.77
C ARG A 76 13.54 9.45 -24.29
N TYR A 77 13.94 10.47 -23.57
CA TYR A 77 13.51 11.85 -23.80
C TYR A 77 14.68 12.81 -24.02
N GLY A 78 15.92 12.36 -23.77
CA GLY A 78 17.13 13.17 -23.92
C GLY A 78 17.47 13.58 -25.35
N GLU A 79 16.90 12.96 -26.38
CA GLU A 79 17.09 13.38 -27.78
C GLU A 79 16.03 14.36 -28.30
N ARG A 80 15.00 14.72 -27.50
CA ARG A 80 13.85 15.50 -27.98
C ARG A 80 13.88 17.00 -27.66
N GLU A 81 14.98 17.54 -27.14
CA GLU A 81 15.14 18.99 -26.99
C GLU A 81 15.85 19.70 -28.16
N ASP A 82 16.44 18.98 -29.14
CA ASP A 82 17.27 19.60 -30.19
C ASP A 82 16.79 19.40 -31.64
N MET A 83 15.49 19.19 -31.89
CA MET A 83 15.00 18.92 -33.26
C MET A 83 13.77 19.72 -33.69
N LEU A 84 13.72 21.02 -33.38
CA LEU A 84 12.73 21.94 -33.98
C LEU A 84 13.34 23.18 -34.65
N ASP A 85 14.67 23.36 -34.63
CA ASP A 85 15.29 24.58 -35.20
C ASP A 85 16.24 24.33 -36.40
N TYR A 86 16.59 23.08 -36.71
CA TYR A 86 17.54 22.78 -37.80
C TYR A 86 16.91 22.57 -39.18
N THR A 87 15.62 22.22 -39.27
CA THR A 87 14.94 22.02 -40.55
C THR A 87 14.52 23.33 -41.23
N LEU A 88 14.37 24.43 -40.48
CA LEU A 88 14.03 25.74 -41.03
C LEU A 88 15.27 26.49 -41.57
N PHE A 89 16.44 26.26 -40.98
CA PHE A 89 17.69 26.90 -41.40
C PHE A 89 18.30 26.27 -42.66
N LEU A 90 18.13 24.96 -42.89
CA LEU A 90 18.61 24.33 -44.13
C LEU A 90 17.82 24.73 -45.38
N SER A 91 16.56 25.13 -45.25
CA SER A 91 15.75 25.61 -46.39
C SER A 91 16.07 27.05 -46.83
N LEU A 92 16.71 27.87 -45.98
CA LEU A 92 17.04 29.27 -46.32
C LEU A 92 18.44 29.45 -46.94
N VAL A 93 19.33 28.46 -46.81
CA VAL A 93 20.73 28.60 -47.28
C VAL A 93 20.93 28.09 -48.72
N VAL A 94 19.93 27.47 -49.35
CA VAL A 94 20.06 26.88 -50.71
C VAL A 94 19.66 27.83 -51.86
N LEU A 95 19.33 29.11 -51.58
CA LEU A 95 18.85 30.05 -52.62
C LEU A 95 19.75 31.22 -53.02
N VAL A 96 21.02 31.30 -52.60
CA VAL A 96 21.93 32.32 -53.15
C VAL A 96 23.33 31.76 -53.40
N SER A 97 23.59 31.44 -54.67
CA SER A 97 24.86 31.64 -55.42
C SER A 97 25.16 30.44 -56.33
N VAL A 98 24.64 30.50 -57.55
CA VAL A 98 25.25 29.84 -58.71
C VAL A 98 26.29 30.80 -59.26
N GLU A 99 27.54 30.36 -59.45
CA GLU A 99 28.29 30.55 -60.72
C GLU A 99 29.65 29.81 -60.71
N HIS A 100 29.78 28.92 -61.71
CA HIS A 100 30.95 28.45 -62.44
C HIS A 100 32.36 28.41 -61.79
N ALA A 101 32.93 27.20 -61.69
CA ALA A 101 34.04 26.77 -62.57
C ALA A 101 34.49 25.32 -62.28
N SER A 102 34.68 24.56 -63.35
CA SER A 102 35.38 23.28 -63.43
C SER A 102 36.87 23.41 -63.03
N LEU A 103 37.66 22.39 -62.66
CA LEU A 103 37.94 21.12 -63.35
C LEU A 103 38.98 20.33 -62.51
N ALA A 104 39.04 19.02 -62.78
CA ALA A 104 40.18 18.11 -62.67
C ALA A 104 40.25 17.12 -61.48
N SER A 105 40.36 15.86 -61.90
CA SER A 105 40.36 14.56 -61.23
C SER A 105 41.75 14.07 -60.82
N ALA A 106 41.83 13.21 -59.78
CA ALA A 106 42.74 12.04 -59.71
C ALA A 106 42.57 11.24 -58.40
N PRO A 107 42.94 9.94 -58.33
CA PRO A 107 42.16 8.90 -57.64
C PRO A 107 42.93 8.05 -56.59
N LEU A 108 42.24 6.98 -56.11
CA LEU A 108 42.71 5.76 -55.39
C LEU A 108 42.77 5.87 -53.83
N GLN A 109 42.41 4.85 -53.02
CA GLN A 109 42.39 3.40 -53.25
C GLN A 109 41.50 2.68 -52.21
N ILE A 110 40.77 1.65 -52.63
CA ILE A 110 40.05 0.71 -51.75
C ILE A 110 41.02 -0.42 -51.37
N VAL A 111 41.05 -0.80 -50.09
CA VAL A 111 41.55 -2.12 -49.65
C VAL A 111 40.41 -2.78 -48.89
N ASN A 112 39.93 -3.89 -49.43
CA ASN A 112 39.00 -4.82 -48.77
C ASN A 112 39.81 -5.72 -47.83
N GLU A 113 39.30 -5.93 -46.63
CA GLU A 113 39.65 -7.09 -45.80
C GLU A 113 38.32 -7.79 -45.43
N GLU A 114 38.07 -8.94 -46.04
CA GLU A 114 36.96 -9.82 -45.71
C GLU A 114 37.24 -10.53 -44.38
N LEU A 115 36.33 -10.41 -43.40
CA LEU A 115 36.24 -11.31 -42.26
C LEU A 115 34.79 -11.78 -42.08
N THR A 116 34.50 -12.95 -42.64
CA THR A 116 33.49 -13.96 -42.26
C THR A 116 32.22 -13.47 -41.55
N HIS A 117 31.17 -13.22 -42.32
CA HIS A 117 29.78 -13.34 -41.89
C HIS A 117 29.45 -14.82 -41.63
N LEU A 118 29.11 -15.23 -40.40
CA LEU A 118 28.08 -16.28 -40.12
C LEU A 118 27.83 -16.67 -38.65
N GLU A 119 28.24 -15.90 -37.63
CA GLU A 119 27.91 -16.26 -36.22
C GLU A 119 27.23 -15.17 -35.38
N ALA A 120 26.72 -14.08 -35.99
CA ALA A 120 26.18 -12.93 -35.24
C ALA A 120 24.65 -12.73 -35.34
N ILE A 121 23.85 -13.79 -35.52
CA ILE A 121 22.36 -13.67 -35.61
C ILE A 121 21.63 -14.44 -34.48
N ARG A 122 22.30 -14.81 -33.36
CA ARG A 122 21.60 -15.44 -32.22
C ARG A 122 21.47 -14.63 -30.93
N ASP A 123 22.06 -13.44 -30.84
CA ASP A 123 22.06 -12.66 -29.58
C ASP A 123 21.33 -11.32 -29.62
N VAL A 124 20.54 -11.03 -30.67
CA VAL A 124 19.77 -9.77 -30.76
C VAL A 124 18.30 -9.93 -30.32
N GLU A 125 17.76 -11.16 -30.30
CA GLU A 125 16.36 -11.40 -29.86
C GLU A 125 16.18 -11.35 -28.34
N THR A 126 17.23 -11.63 -27.55
CA THR A 126 17.12 -11.70 -26.09
C THR A 126 17.07 -10.34 -25.38
N PRO A 127 17.84 -9.28 -25.77
CA PRO A 127 17.73 -7.97 -25.14
C PRO A 127 16.48 -7.21 -25.58
N LEU A 128 16.06 -7.39 -26.84
CA LEU A 128 14.88 -6.73 -27.41
C LEU A 128 13.57 -7.22 -26.79
N ASN A 129 13.47 -8.52 -26.50
CA ASN A 129 12.30 -9.10 -25.82
C ASN A 129 12.22 -8.70 -24.35
N LEU A 130 13.36 -8.57 -23.65
CA LEU A 130 13.41 -8.11 -22.26
C LEU A 130 13.07 -6.62 -22.13
N THR A 131 13.46 -5.80 -23.10
CA THR A 131 13.12 -4.38 -23.13
C THR A 131 11.66 -4.15 -23.52
N ARG A 132 11.13 -4.86 -24.53
CA ARG A 132 9.73 -4.76 -24.95
C ARG A 132 8.74 -5.13 -23.85
N THR A 133 9.00 -6.22 -23.13
CA THR A 133 8.17 -6.66 -21.99
C THR A 133 8.20 -5.66 -20.83
N ASN A 134 9.33 -4.98 -20.60
CA ASN A 134 9.43 -3.90 -19.62
C ASN A 134 8.63 -2.65 -20.03
N PHE A 135 8.61 -2.31 -21.32
CA PHE A 135 7.82 -1.18 -21.82
C PHE A 135 6.31 -1.43 -21.76
N GLU A 136 5.84 -2.62 -22.16
CA GLU A 136 4.43 -3.01 -22.04
C GLU A 136 3.97 -2.98 -20.57
N ARG A 137 4.80 -3.48 -19.64
CA ARG A 137 4.51 -3.43 -18.20
C ARG A 137 4.42 -1.99 -17.68
N LEU A 138 5.27 -1.09 -18.15
CA LEU A 138 5.26 0.33 -17.77
C LEU A 138 4.05 1.07 -18.34
N ASP A 139 3.66 0.79 -19.59
CA ASP A 139 2.47 1.38 -20.18
C ASP A 139 1.20 0.89 -19.47
N ASN A 140 1.14 -0.40 -19.11
CA ASN A 140 0.05 -0.93 -18.30
C ASN A 140 -0.05 -0.24 -16.93
N LEU A 141 1.06 -0.08 -16.20
CA LEU A 141 1.06 0.63 -14.91
C LEU A 141 0.65 2.10 -15.07
N SER A 142 1.13 2.77 -16.13
CA SER A 142 0.74 4.13 -16.48
C SER A 142 -0.76 4.23 -16.77
N ASN A 143 -1.31 3.30 -17.55
CA ASN A 143 -2.74 3.28 -17.87
C ASN A 143 -3.60 3.02 -16.63
N ARG A 144 -3.18 2.13 -15.72
CA ARG A 144 -3.85 1.90 -14.43
C ARG A 144 -3.85 3.12 -13.50
N SER A 145 -2.92 4.06 -13.67
CA SER A 145 -2.92 5.32 -12.90
C SER A 145 -4.00 6.32 -13.32
N ARG A 146 -4.65 6.12 -14.48
CA ARG A 146 -5.67 7.03 -15.03
C ARG A 146 -7.09 6.73 -14.56
N TYR A 147 -7.31 5.61 -13.88
CA TYR A 147 -8.64 5.26 -13.39
C TYR A 147 -9.04 6.12 -12.19
N VAL A 148 -10.26 6.65 -12.24
CA VAL A 148 -10.86 7.37 -11.12
C VAL A 148 -11.92 6.47 -10.51
N ALA A 149 -11.54 5.80 -9.42
CA ALA A 149 -12.38 4.82 -8.73
C ALA A 149 -12.02 4.75 -7.24
N ARG A 150 -13.00 4.37 -6.42
CA ARG A 150 -12.85 4.22 -4.96
C ARG A 150 -12.44 2.82 -4.53
N SER A 151 -12.64 1.81 -5.39
CA SER A 151 -12.28 0.43 -5.12
C SER A 151 -11.92 -0.33 -6.40
N CYS A 152 -11.23 -1.45 -6.25
CA CYS A 152 -10.95 -2.38 -7.34
C CYS A 152 -12.25 -2.89 -8.00
N LYS A 153 -13.31 -3.08 -7.21
CA LYS A 153 -14.64 -3.44 -7.73
C LYS A 153 -15.19 -2.38 -8.68
N GLU A 154 -15.07 -1.10 -8.34
CA GLU A 154 -15.50 -0.01 -9.22
C GLU A 154 -14.64 0.06 -10.49
N ILE A 155 -13.32 -0.16 -10.39
CA ILE A 155 -12.46 -0.25 -11.58
C ILE A 155 -12.92 -1.37 -12.50
N MET A 156 -13.14 -2.55 -11.95
CA MET A 156 -13.58 -3.75 -12.66
C MET A 156 -14.93 -3.54 -13.38
N ASP A 157 -15.89 -2.91 -12.70
CA ASP A 157 -17.24 -2.68 -13.23
C ASP A 157 -17.26 -1.58 -14.30
N ARG A 158 -16.54 -0.48 -14.06
CA ARG A 158 -16.58 0.71 -14.94
C ARG A 158 -15.68 0.57 -16.17
N TYR A 159 -14.46 0.02 -15.98
CA TYR A 159 -13.44 -0.01 -17.03
C TYR A 159 -13.23 -1.41 -17.63
N GLY A 160 -13.90 -2.43 -17.10
CA GLY A 160 -13.78 -3.79 -17.62
C GLY A 160 -12.42 -4.44 -17.32
N GLU A 161 -11.62 -3.85 -16.43
CA GLU A 161 -10.33 -4.40 -16.03
C GLU A 161 -10.48 -5.73 -15.31
N ARG A 162 -9.58 -6.66 -15.60
CA ARG A 162 -9.61 -8.04 -15.11
C ARG A 162 -8.25 -8.57 -14.66
N GLU A 163 -7.19 -7.77 -14.80
CA GLU A 163 -5.86 -8.20 -14.43
C GLU A 163 -5.55 -7.85 -12.97
N ASP A 164 -4.95 -8.80 -12.25
CA ASP A 164 -4.43 -8.51 -10.91
C ASP A 164 -3.30 -7.47 -10.97
N GLY A 165 -3.04 -6.79 -9.84
CA GLY A 165 -1.86 -5.94 -9.68
C GLY A 165 -2.14 -4.61 -9.01
N LEU A 166 -1.21 -3.67 -9.15
CA LEU A 166 -1.31 -2.36 -8.50
C LEU A 166 -2.19 -1.39 -9.28
N TYR A 167 -3.06 -0.70 -8.57
CA TYR A 167 -3.94 0.34 -9.08
C TYR A 167 -3.94 1.55 -8.15
N PHE A 168 -4.18 2.73 -8.72
CA PHE A 168 -4.44 3.94 -7.96
C PHE A 168 -5.94 4.06 -7.68
N LEU A 169 -6.28 4.38 -6.44
CA LEU A 169 -7.65 4.61 -5.96
C LEU A 169 -7.74 5.97 -5.31
N THR A 170 -8.96 6.51 -5.25
CA THR A 170 -9.26 7.76 -4.56
C THR A 170 -10.35 7.55 -3.52
N THR A 171 -10.21 8.17 -2.36
CA THR A 171 -11.25 8.16 -1.32
C THR A 171 -12.35 9.19 -1.62
N ALA A 172 -13.44 9.19 -0.85
CA ALA A 172 -14.52 10.17 -1.02
C ALA A 172 -14.06 11.63 -0.85
N ASN A 173 -12.99 11.88 -0.09
CA ASN A 173 -12.45 13.23 0.13
C ASN A 173 -11.32 13.60 -0.85
N GLY A 174 -11.01 12.74 -1.82
CA GLY A 174 -10.00 12.98 -2.85
C GLY A 174 -8.59 12.50 -2.52
N MET A 175 -8.33 11.87 -1.37
CA MET A 175 -7.00 11.28 -1.10
C MET A 175 -6.73 10.15 -2.08
N VAL A 176 -5.63 10.26 -2.83
CA VAL A 176 -5.15 9.24 -3.77
C VAL A 176 -4.15 8.32 -3.09
N TYR A 177 -4.30 7.01 -3.29
CA TYR A 177 -3.38 5.99 -2.77
C TYR A 177 -3.27 4.83 -3.75
N GLN A 178 -2.16 4.09 -3.69
CA GLN A 178 -1.95 2.89 -4.50
C GLN A 178 -2.19 1.65 -3.64
N THR A 179 -2.84 0.64 -4.21
CA THR A 179 -3.00 -0.66 -3.56
C THR A 179 -3.06 -1.81 -4.58
N PHE A 180 -2.99 -3.04 -4.08
CA PHE A 180 -3.16 -4.25 -4.88
C PHE A 180 -4.65 -4.59 -5.07
N CYS A 181 -5.01 -4.89 -6.30
CA CYS A 181 -6.31 -5.43 -6.69
C CYS A 181 -6.17 -6.90 -7.07
N ASP A 182 -6.96 -7.75 -6.41
CA ASP A 182 -7.23 -9.11 -6.89
C ASP A 182 -8.50 -9.04 -7.77
N MET A 183 -8.28 -9.16 -9.06
CA MET A 183 -9.29 -9.12 -10.10
C MET A 183 -9.72 -10.53 -10.53
N THR A 184 -9.27 -11.57 -9.83
CA THR A 184 -9.45 -12.97 -10.24
C THR A 184 -10.36 -13.74 -9.27
N THR A 185 -10.12 -13.69 -7.96
CA THR A 185 -10.77 -14.57 -6.99
C THR A 185 -12.29 -14.33 -6.92
N ALA A 186 -13.08 -15.39 -7.02
CA ALA A 186 -14.55 -15.33 -6.92
C ALA A 186 -15.21 -14.26 -7.82
N GLY A 187 -14.64 -14.02 -9.01
CA GLY A 187 -15.11 -12.99 -9.95
C GLY A 187 -14.41 -11.63 -9.83
N GLY A 188 -13.44 -11.50 -8.91
CA GLY A 188 -12.56 -10.35 -8.78
C GLY A 188 -13.17 -9.13 -8.09
N GLY A 189 -12.42 -8.02 -8.14
CA GLY A 189 -12.81 -6.72 -7.58
C GLY A 189 -12.39 -6.52 -6.13
N TRP A 190 -11.49 -7.36 -5.61
CA TRP A 190 -11.02 -7.32 -4.25
C TRP A 190 -9.91 -6.28 -4.08
N THR A 191 -10.09 -5.36 -3.14
CA THR A 191 -9.15 -4.28 -2.83
C THR A 191 -8.35 -4.62 -1.59
N LEU A 192 -7.03 -4.76 -1.68
CA LEU A 192 -6.18 -4.89 -0.49
C LEU A 192 -6.27 -3.60 0.32
N VAL A 193 -6.67 -3.71 1.59
CA VAL A 193 -6.86 -2.54 2.46
C VAL A 193 -5.94 -2.53 3.66
N ALA A 194 -5.51 -3.70 4.12
CA ALA A 194 -4.58 -3.85 5.23
C ALA A 194 -3.82 -5.18 5.18
N SER A 195 -2.73 -5.28 5.94
CA SER A 195 -2.01 -6.51 6.26
C SER A 195 -1.55 -6.46 7.71
N VAL A 196 -1.74 -7.56 8.43
CA VAL A 196 -1.15 -7.79 9.76
C VAL A 196 0.09 -8.64 9.58
N HIS A 197 1.25 -8.12 9.99
CA HIS A 197 2.52 -8.79 9.83
C HIS A 197 3.26 -8.84 11.17
N GLU A 198 3.64 -10.05 11.59
CA GLU A 198 4.46 -10.23 12.79
C GLU A 198 5.95 -10.07 12.45
N ASN A 199 6.58 -9.02 12.98
CA ASN A 199 7.99 -8.72 12.76
C ASN A 199 8.91 -9.42 13.77
N THR A 200 8.44 -9.67 14.99
CA THR A 200 9.21 -10.33 16.04
C THR A 200 8.31 -11.01 17.07
N HIS A 201 8.41 -12.34 17.16
CA HIS A 201 7.79 -13.09 18.25
C HIS A 201 8.53 -12.95 19.61
N TYR A 202 9.56 -12.09 19.66
CA TYR A 202 10.36 -11.84 20.84
C TYR A 202 10.05 -10.46 21.44
N GLY A 203 9.63 -10.46 22.70
CA GLY A 203 9.26 -9.25 23.43
C GLY A 203 7.77 -8.93 23.25
N GLY A 204 7.10 -8.53 24.32
CA GLY A 204 5.67 -8.25 24.29
C GLY A 204 5.37 -6.81 23.88
N CYS A 205 4.63 -6.62 22.78
CA CYS A 205 4.10 -5.33 22.32
C CYS A 205 5.20 -4.26 22.14
N THR A 206 6.04 -4.47 21.14
CA THR A 206 7.22 -3.66 20.82
C THR A 206 7.07 -2.89 19.50
N VAL A 207 8.14 -2.25 19.00
CA VAL A 207 8.09 -1.54 17.72
C VAL A 207 7.80 -2.54 16.59
N GLY A 208 6.76 -2.25 15.81
CA GLY A 208 6.24 -3.16 14.79
C GLY A 208 4.87 -3.73 15.14
N ASP A 209 4.52 -3.84 16.44
CA ASP A 209 3.24 -4.37 16.91
C ASP A 209 2.08 -3.35 16.77
N ARG A 210 1.81 -2.90 15.54
CA ARG A 210 0.86 -1.81 15.26
C ARG A 210 -0.58 -2.26 15.38
N TRP A 211 -0.87 -3.54 15.19
CA TRP A 211 -2.22 -4.08 15.32
C TRP A 211 -2.58 -4.51 16.74
N SER A 212 -1.67 -4.28 17.69
CA SER A 212 -1.87 -4.45 19.12
C SER A 212 -1.41 -3.20 19.88
N SER A 213 -0.16 -3.13 20.32
CA SER A 213 0.43 -1.97 21.01
C SER A 213 1.93 -1.92 20.78
N GLN A 214 2.44 -0.75 20.42
CA GLN A 214 3.89 -0.49 20.40
C GLN A 214 4.40 0.14 21.70
N GLN A 215 3.51 0.31 22.69
CA GLN A 215 3.81 0.97 23.97
C GLN A 215 3.97 -0.04 25.11
N GLY A 216 4.33 -1.28 24.77
CA GLY A 216 4.38 -2.39 25.71
C GLY A 216 2.98 -2.89 26.10
N ASN A 217 3.00 -3.90 26.96
CA ASN A 217 1.83 -4.50 27.56
C ASN A 217 1.36 -3.68 28.77
N ASN A 218 0.37 -2.79 28.58
CA ASN A 218 0.00 -1.78 29.58
C ASN A 218 -1.51 -1.67 29.77
N ALA A 219 -2.00 -2.06 30.95
CA ALA A 219 -3.41 -1.98 31.32
C ALA A 219 -4.00 -0.54 31.29
N ASN A 220 -3.16 0.49 31.43
CA ASN A 220 -3.57 1.88 31.32
C ASN A 220 -3.72 2.36 29.86
N LEU A 221 -3.26 1.56 28.89
CA LEU A 221 -3.44 1.75 27.46
C LEU A 221 -4.29 0.61 26.87
N PRO A 222 -5.54 0.43 27.34
CA PRO A 222 -6.31 -0.77 27.02
C PRO A 222 -6.68 -0.92 25.54
N ASP A 223 -6.69 0.17 24.76
CA ASP A 223 -6.91 0.14 23.31
C ASP A 223 -5.62 -0.18 22.51
N GLY A 224 -4.46 -0.17 23.17
CA GLY A 224 -3.16 -0.23 22.51
C GLY A 224 -2.98 0.94 21.54
N ASP A 225 -2.49 0.65 20.34
CA ASP A 225 -2.34 1.65 19.27
C ASP A 225 -3.70 2.04 18.62
N GLY A 226 -4.73 1.21 18.81
CA GLY A 226 -6.10 1.49 18.34
C GLY A 226 -6.26 1.51 16.81
N ASN A 227 -5.31 0.94 16.07
CA ASN A 227 -5.28 1.02 14.59
C ASN A 227 -6.46 0.33 13.89
N TRP A 228 -7.17 -0.57 14.57
CA TRP A 228 -8.40 -1.19 14.05
C TRP A 228 -9.57 -0.22 13.84
N SER A 229 -9.63 0.86 14.61
CA SER A 229 -10.77 1.80 14.63
C SER A 229 -10.35 3.28 14.55
N ASN A 230 -9.12 3.56 14.12
CA ASN A 230 -8.62 4.90 13.84
C ASN A 230 -8.35 5.11 12.33
N ARG A 231 -7.94 6.31 11.95
CA ARG A 231 -7.64 6.70 10.55
C ARG A 231 -6.15 6.67 10.19
N ASN A 232 -5.30 6.12 11.06
CA ASN A 232 -3.88 5.96 10.76
C ASN A 232 -3.70 5.04 9.54
N THR A 233 -2.65 5.29 8.76
CA THR A 233 -2.26 4.50 7.58
C THR A 233 -0.75 4.33 7.60
N PHE A 234 -0.26 3.20 7.10
CA PHE A 234 1.17 2.84 7.13
C PHE A 234 1.48 1.77 6.09
N GLY A 235 2.77 1.62 5.78
CA GLY A 235 3.28 0.65 4.82
C GLY A 235 2.98 0.98 3.36
N THR A 236 3.42 0.10 2.47
CA THR A 236 3.12 0.13 1.03
C THR A 236 2.54 -1.21 0.61
N ALA A 237 1.81 -1.25 -0.50
CA ALA A 237 1.21 -2.49 -0.97
C ALA A 237 2.29 -3.55 -1.27
N GLU A 238 3.37 -3.20 -1.96
CA GLU A 238 4.47 -4.14 -2.24
C GLU A 238 5.17 -4.65 -0.97
N GLY A 239 5.16 -3.86 0.11
CA GLY A 239 5.73 -4.23 1.40
C GLY A 239 4.78 -4.98 2.34
N ALA A 240 3.55 -5.31 1.92
CA ALA A 240 2.50 -5.84 2.80
C ALA A 240 2.79 -7.22 3.41
N THR A 241 3.80 -7.94 2.91
CA THR A 241 4.30 -9.19 3.50
C THR A 241 5.63 -9.02 4.24
N SER A 242 6.14 -7.79 4.34
CA SER A 242 7.43 -7.47 4.97
C SER A 242 7.31 -6.52 6.16
N ASP A 243 6.21 -5.77 6.25
CA ASP A 243 5.80 -4.97 7.40
C ASP A 243 4.28 -4.80 7.35
N ASP A 244 3.69 -4.24 8.39
CA ASP A 244 2.27 -3.93 8.39
C ASP A 244 1.87 -2.97 7.27
N PHE A 245 0.66 -3.16 6.78
CA PHE A 245 0.08 -2.33 5.75
C PHE A 245 -1.32 -1.87 6.14
N LYS A 246 -1.65 -0.60 5.91
CA LYS A 246 -3.01 -0.08 6.05
C LYS A 246 -3.20 1.15 5.18
N THR A 247 -4.22 1.12 4.33
CA THR A 247 -4.56 2.22 3.40
C THR A 247 -5.77 3.01 3.86
N PRO A 248 -6.02 4.20 3.29
CA PRO A 248 -7.28 4.91 3.47
C PRO A 248 -8.52 4.08 3.09
N GLY A 249 -8.37 3.13 2.16
CA GLY A 249 -9.44 2.22 1.75
C GLY A 249 -10.02 1.39 2.90
N TYR A 250 -9.22 1.13 3.95
CA TYR A 250 -9.66 0.39 5.14
C TYR A 250 -10.87 1.04 5.85
N TYR A 251 -10.93 2.36 5.88
CA TYR A 251 -12.00 3.12 6.54
C TYR A 251 -12.92 3.87 5.56
N ASP A 252 -12.55 4.02 4.29
CA ASP A 252 -13.32 4.78 3.29
C ASP A 252 -14.23 3.90 2.42
N ILE A 253 -13.77 2.70 2.03
CA ILE A 253 -14.54 1.82 1.13
C ILE A 253 -15.78 1.30 1.85
N VAL A 254 -16.91 1.33 1.15
CA VAL A 254 -18.16 0.68 1.57
C VAL A 254 -18.24 -0.65 0.83
N ALA A 255 -17.90 -1.73 1.51
CA ALA A 255 -17.84 -3.08 0.99
C ALA A 255 -19.00 -3.94 1.50
N GLU A 256 -19.18 -5.09 0.86
CA GLU A 256 -20.17 -6.10 1.23
C GLU A 256 -19.50 -7.28 1.92
N ASP A 257 -18.38 -7.73 1.37
CA ASP A 257 -17.66 -8.92 1.80
C ASP A 257 -16.16 -8.62 1.97
N MET A 258 -15.45 -9.54 2.61
CA MET A 258 -13.99 -9.49 2.70
C MET A 258 -13.34 -10.80 2.30
N SER A 259 -12.08 -10.71 1.84
CA SER A 259 -11.22 -11.85 1.55
C SER A 259 -9.94 -11.74 2.39
N VAL A 260 -9.38 -12.89 2.76
CA VAL A 260 -8.17 -12.99 3.58
C VAL A 260 -7.21 -13.97 2.97
N TRP A 261 -5.97 -13.53 2.80
CA TRP A 261 -4.87 -14.36 2.33
C TRP A 261 -3.79 -14.43 3.41
N HIS A 262 -3.32 -15.63 3.72
CA HIS A 262 -2.12 -15.85 4.53
C HIS A 262 -0.96 -16.09 3.58
N VAL A 263 -0.07 -15.11 3.46
CA VAL A 263 1.03 -15.13 2.50
C VAL A 263 2.35 -15.15 3.26
N PRO A 264 3.27 -16.10 2.99
CA PRO A 264 4.54 -16.16 3.69
C PRO A 264 5.31 -14.83 3.63
N ASN A 265 6.01 -14.50 4.71
CA ASN A 265 6.69 -13.23 4.86
C ASN A 265 7.75 -13.03 3.76
N ASN A 266 7.95 -11.77 3.37
CA ASN A 266 8.90 -11.31 2.35
C ASN A 266 8.66 -11.91 0.95
N PHE A 267 7.45 -12.40 0.65
CA PHE A 267 7.11 -12.81 -0.71
C PHE A 267 6.79 -11.61 -1.61
N PRO A 268 7.32 -11.57 -2.84
CA PRO A 268 7.00 -10.51 -3.80
C PRO A 268 5.54 -10.59 -4.27
N LEU A 269 4.94 -9.42 -4.50
CA LEU A 269 3.52 -9.24 -4.82
C LEU A 269 3.02 -10.10 -5.98
N GLU A 270 3.85 -10.29 -7.01
CA GLU A 270 3.48 -11.09 -8.19
C GLU A 270 3.25 -12.58 -7.89
N HIS A 271 3.68 -13.06 -6.73
CA HIS A 271 3.63 -14.48 -6.35
C HIS A 271 2.69 -14.77 -5.19
N TRP A 272 2.02 -13.77 -4.62
CA TRP A 272 1.16 -13.94 -3.44
C TRP A 272 0.03 -14.95 -3.67
N ASN A 273 -0.61 -14.93 -4.84
CA ASN A 273 -1.71 -15.83 -5.16
C ASN A 273 -1.30 -17.32 -5.18
N LEU A 274 -0.07 -17.61 -5.58
CA LEU A 274 0.52 -18.95 -5.65
C LEU A 274 1.14 -19.38 -4.33
N ALA A 275 1.73 -18.45 -3.59
CA ALA A 275 2.45 -18.71 -2.34
C ALA A 275 1.54 -18.79 -1.11
N ALA A 276 0.33 -18.25 -1.17
CA ALA A 276 -0.57 -18.20 -0.03
C ALA A 276 -0.89 -19.59 0.51
N ILE A 277 -0.69 -19.79 1.82
CA ILE A 277 -0.96 -21.06 2.52
C ILE A 277 -2.45 -21.24 2.85
N LEU A 278 -3.21 -20.13 2.83
CA LEU A 278 -4.64 -20.10 3.07
C LEU A 278 -5.24 -18.89 2.34
N ARG A 279 -6.29 -19.11 1.55
CA ARG A 279 -7.09 -18.04 0.94
C ARG A 279 -8.56 -18.34 1.08
N TYR A 280 -9.34 -17.38 1.52
CA TYR A 280 -10.79 -17.52 1.63
C TYR A 280 -11.48 -16.16 1.55
N HIS A 281 -12.78 -16.19 1.32
CA HIS A 281 -13.64 -15.00 1.35
C HIS A 281 -14.98 -15.25 2.04
N THR A 282 -15.63 -14.18 2.48
CA THR A 282 -17.06 -14.22 2.84
C THR A 282 -17.92 -13.98 1.59
N SER A 283 -19.15 -14.50 1.60
CA SER A 283 -20.07 -14.42 0.45
C SER A 283 -21.51 -14.07 0.83
N ASN A 284 -21.71 -13.60 2.06
CA ASN A 284 -23.01 -13.31 2.64
C ASN A 284 -23.25 -11.82 2.89
N ARG A 285 -22.37 -10.95 2.39
CA ARG A 285 -22.48 -9.49 2.44
C ARG A 285 -22.53 -8.94 3.87
N PHE A 286 -21.87 -9.60 4.81
CA PHE A 286 -22.00 -9.27 6.23
C PHE A 286 -21.56 -7.84 6.58
N LEU A 287 -20.60 -7.25 5.85
CA LEU A 287 -20.11 -5.90 6.16
C LEU A 287 -21.22 -4.84 6.04
N ARG A 288 -22.25 -5.08 5.22
CA ARG A 288 -23.45 -4.21 5.16
C ARG A 288 -24.14 -4.05 6.51
N LEU A 289 -24.08 -5.07 7.38
CA LEU A 289 -24.67 -5.04 8.72
C LEU A 289 -23.80 -4.27 9.74
N TYR A 290 -22.56 -3.96 9.38
CA TYR A 290 -21.55 -3.37 10.25
C TYR A 290 -20.92 -2.09 9.68
N GLY A 291 -21.66 -1.36 8.84
CA GLY A 291 -21.24 -0.06 8.32
C GLY A 291 -20.37 -0.11 7.06
N GLY A 292 -20.17 -1.29 6.48
CA GLY A 292 -19.52 -1.49 5.19
C GLY A 292 -18.02 -1.80 5.25
N ASN A 293 -17.38 -1.73 6.41
CA ASN A 293 -15.96 -2.04 6.55
C ASN A 293 -15.59 -2.40 8.01
N LEU A 294 -14.36 -2.87 8.21
CA LEU A 294 -13.84 -3.25 9.53
C LEU A 294 -13.67 -2.05 10.46
N PHE A 295 -13.39 -0.85 9.94
CA PHE A 295 -13.31 0.36 10.75
C PHE A 295 -14.63 0.64 11.49
N GLU A 296 -15.76 0.58 10.79
CA GLU A 296 -17.08 0.73 11.42
C GLU A 296 -17.46 -0.49 12.28
N LEU A 297 -17.06 -1.71 11.88
CA LEU A 297 -17.24 -2.91 12.70
C LEU A 297 -16.54 -2.78 14.06
N PHE A 298 -15.27 -2.39 14.08
CA PHE A 298 -14.48 -2.31 15.32
C PHE A 298 -14.83 -1.07 16.16
N LYS A 299 -15.44 -0.03 15.59
CA LYS A 299 -16.10 0.99 16.41
C LYS A 299 -17.29 0.42 17.20
N ARG A 300 -18.05 -0.49 16.59
CA ARG A 300 -19.18 -1.18 17.26
C ARG A 300 -18.71 -2.28 18.21
N TYR A 301 -17.59 -2.94 17.90
CA TYR A 301 -16.95 -3.96 18.72
C TYR A 301 -15.51 -3.55 19.05
N PRO A 302 -15.29 -2.68 20.05
CA PRO A 302 -13.96 -2.18 20.36
C PRO A 302 -12.98 -3.31 20.69
N VAL A 303 -11.80 -3.26 20.08
CA VAL A 303 -10.64 -4.09 20.38
C VAL A 303 -9.90 -3.44 21.55
N ARG A 304 -10.39 -3.72 22.77
CA ARG A 304 -9.97 -3.06 24.00
C ARG A 304 -9.91 -4.06 25.15
N TYR A 305 -8.83 -4.01 25.94
CA TYR A 305 -8.73 -4.78 27.17
C TYR A 305 -9.87 -4.45 28.15
N ASN A 306 -10.43 -5.50 28.77
CA ASN A 306 -11.49 -5.41 29.77
C ASN A 306 -12.81 -4.78 29.24
N VAL A 307 -13.06 -4.87 27.93
CA VAL A 307 -14.33 -4.46 27.31
C VAL A 307 -15.48 -5.45 27.54
N GLY A 308 -15.16 -6.68 27.96
CA GLY A 308 -16.13 -7.74 28.19
C GLY A 308 -15.46 -9.01 28.72
N SER A 309 -16.26 -10.08 28.76
CA SER A 309 -15.80 -11.43 29.10
C SER A 309 -15.66 -12.29 27.84
N CYS A 310 -15.10 -13.49 27.98
CA CYS A 310 -14.94 -14.44 26.89
C CYS A 310 -16.24 -14.79 26.12
N SER A 311 -17.42 -14.66 26.75
CA SER A 311 -18.71 -14.85 26.07
C SER A 311 -19.18 -13.63 25.25
N ASN A 312 -18.60 -12.45 25.46
CA ASN A 312 -18.97 -11.21 24.77
C ASN A 312 -18.22 -11.05 23.43
N ARG A 313 -18.22 -12.09 22.59
CA ARG A 313 -17.51 -12.09 21.29
C ARG A 313 -18.24 -11.22 20.27
N GLY A 314 -17.50 -10.69 19.30
CA GLY A 314 -18.10 -10.12 18.10
C GLY A 314 -18.62 -11.19 17.14
N PRO A 315 -19.03 -10.80 15.93
CA PRO A 315 -19.62 -11.72 14.96
C PRO A 315 -18.62 -12.78 14.45
N ALA A 316 -19.12 -13.98 14.20
CA ALA A 316 -18.43 -15.03 13.46
C ALA A 316 -19.16 -15.27 12.14
N VAL A 317 -18.43 -15.18 11.02
CA VAL A 317 -18.98 -15.18 9.67
C VAL A 317 -18.46 -16.40 8.91
N PRO A 318 -19.33 -17.20 8.26
CA PRO A 318 -18.86 -18.35 7.48
C PRO A 318 -18.03 -17.89 6.27
N ILE A 319 -17.03 -18.69 5.91
CA ILE A 319 -16.12 -18.42 4.79
C ILE A 319 -16.22 -19.49 3.70
N VAL A 320 -15.81 -19.13 2.49
CA VAL A 320 -15.60 -20.00 1.35
C VAL A 320 -14.11 -20.04 1.06
N TYR A 321 -13.52 -21.24 1.01
CA TYR A 321 -12.10 -21.41 0.74
C TYR A 321 -11.80 -21.30 -0.76
N ASP A 322 -10.82 -20.47 -1.10
CA ASP A 322 -10.22 -20.37 -2.44
C ASP A 322 -8.92 -21.18 -2.53
N HIS A 323 -8.24 -21.35 -1.39
CA HIS A 323 -7.11 -22.26 -1.19
C HIS A 323 -7.10 -22.77 0.26
N GLY A 324 -6.88 -24.07 0.43
CA GLY A 324 -7.02 -24.77 1.71
C GLY A 324 -8.46 -25.23 1.99
N ASP A 325 -8.68 -25.77 3.19
CA ASP A 325 -9.98 -26.23 3.65
C ASP A 325 -10.06 -26.18 5.18
N LYS A 326 -11.16 -26.68 5.75
CA LYS A 326 -11.39 -26.70 7.20
C LYS A 326 -10.31 -27.47 7.96
N GLU A 327 -9.85 -28.60 7.42
CA GLU A 327 -8.85 -29.44 8.08
C GLU A 327 -7.46 -28.82 7.95
N SER A 328 -7.08 -28.35 6.76
CA SER A 328 -5.79 -27.66 6.58
C SER A 328 -5.71 -26.41 7.47
N THR A 329 -6.79 -25.62 7.58
CA THR A 329 -6.87 -24.46 8.49
C THR A 329 -6.69 -24.86 9.94
N LYS A 330 -7.36 -25.93 10.37
CA LYS A 330 -7.24 -26.45 11.74
C LYS A 330 -5.80 -26.86 12.05
N MET A 331 -5.09 -27.41 11.07
CA MET A 331 -3.71 -27.87 11.20
C MET A 331 -2.68 -26.73 11.23
N LEU A 332 -3.02 -25.52 10.78
CA LEU A 332 -2.18 -24.32 10.92
C LEU A 332 -2.05 -23.84 12.38
N TYR A 333 -2.98 -24.21 13.24
CA TYR A 333 -2.96 -23.86 14.67
C TYR A 333 -2.46 -25.00 15.55
N GLY A 334 -2.11 -24.67 16.80
CA GLY A 334 -1.56 -25.62 17.76
C GLY A 334 -2.49 -26.78 18.12
N PRO A 335 -1.96 -27.97 18.49
CA PRO A 335 -2.76 -29.13 18.87
C PRO A 335 -3.86 -28.88 19.92
N ASN A 336 -3.57 -28.12 20.99
CA ASN A 336 -4.51 -27.87 22.09
C ASN A 336 -5.64 -26.91 21.67
N PRO A 337 -5.35 -25.75 21.04
CA PRO A 337 -6.37 -24.86 20.49
C PRO A 337 -7.42 -25.52 19.59
N ARG A 338 -7.07 -26.61 18.89
CA ARG A 338 -7.98 -27.31 17.97
C ARG A 338 -9.24 -27.87 18.64
N ALA A 339 -9.25 -28.03 19.96
CA ALA A 339 -10.44 -28.39 20.73
C ALA A 339 -11.32 -27.18 21.11
N GLU A 340 -10.79 -25.97 20.94
CA GLU A 340 -11.37 -24.69 21.37
C GLU A 340 -11.81 -23.79 20.20
N PHE A 341 -11.86 -24.32 18.98
CA PHE A 341 -12.45 -23.61 17.86
C PHE A 341 -13.10 -24.54 16.83
N GLU A 342 -13.94 -23.95 15.98
CA GLU A 342 -14.52 -24.56 14.79
C GLU A 342 -13.95 -23.90 13.53
N PRO A 343 -13.30 -24.64 12.60
CA PRO A 343 -12.78 -24.07 11.36
C PRO A 343 -13.88 -23.76 10.33
N GLY A 344 -13.60 -22.85 9.41
CA GLY A 344 -14.51 -22.42 8.34
C GLY A 344 -15.29 -21.15 8.65
N PHE A 345 -14.75 -20.29 9.51
CA PHE A 345 -15.31 -18.98 9.85
C PHE A 345 -14.22 -17.90 9.89
N ILE A 346 -14.60 -16.65 9.85
CA ILE A 346 -13.77 -15.53 10.35
C ILE A 346 -14.51 -14.89 11.52
N THR A 347 -13.82 -14.67 12.63
CA THR A 347 -14.44 -14.09 13.84
C THR A 347 -13.80 -12.76 14.17
N PHE A 348 -14.63 -11.78 14.57
CA PHE A 348 -14.18 -10.45 14.95
C PHE A 348 -14.35 -10.24 16.45
N ARG A 349 -13.41 -9.53 17.06
CA ARG A 349 -13.38 -9.19 18.49
C ARG A 349 -13.65 -10.41 19.41
N PRO A 350 -12.85 -11.50 19.33
CA PRO A 350 -12.77 -12.48 20.40
C PRO A 350 -12.22 -11.84 21.70
N ILE A 351 -12.53 -12.45 22.83
CA ILE A 351 -12.02 -12.03 24.15
C ILE A 351 -11.56 -13.28 24.87
N ASN A 352 -10.37 -13.25 25.48
CA ASN A 352 -9.82 -14.39 26.19
C ASN A 352 -10.28 -14.48 27.66
N ASN A 353 -9.77 -15.46 28.40
CA ASN A 353 -10.08 -15.65 29.83
C ASN A 353 -9.75 -14.41 30.67
N GLU A 354 -8.62 -13.76 30.37
CA GLU A 354 -8.06 -12.62 31.08
C GLU A 354 -8.67 -11.29 30.64
N ARG A 355 -9.61 -11.31 29.70
CA ARG A 355 -10.30 -10.14 29.11
C ARG A 355 -9.43 -9.31 28.18
N ALA A 356 -8.33 -9.86 27.67
CA ALA A 356 -7.68 -9.32 26.48
C ALA A 356 -8.60 -9.51 25.28
N ALA A 357 -8.73 -8.49 24.44
CA ALA A 357 -9.52 -8.54 23.23
C ALA A 357 -8.57 -8.60 22.04
N MET A 358 -8.67 -9.67 21.25
CA MET A 358 -7.99 -9.75 19.95
C MET A 358 -8.91 -9.21 18.87
N ALA A 359 -8.37 -8.94 17.68
CA ALA A 359 -9.15 -8.34 16.62
C ALA A 359 -9.83 -9.38 15.73
N ILE A 360 -9.07 -10.36 15.24
CA ILE A 360 -9.54 -11.31 14.21
C ILE A 360 -9.09 -12.73 14.56
N CYS A 361 -10.00 -13.71 14.54
CA CYS A 361 -9.66 -15.13 14.42
C CYS A 361 -9.82 -15.54 12.96
N SER A 362 -8.71 -15.88 12.32
CA SER A 362 -8.65 -16.08 10.87
C SER A 362 -8.91 -17.55 10.52
N GLY A 363 -9.97 -17.83 9.76
CA GLY A 363 -10.34 -19.20 9.39
C GLY A 363 -11.01 -20.03 10.50
N VAL A 364 -11.19 -19.50 11.71
CA VAL A 364 -11.80 -20.21 12.84
C VAL A 364 -12.82 -19.37 13.64
N LYS A 365 -13.75 -20.09 14.27
CA LYS A 365 -14.72 -19.59 15.25
C LYS A 365 -14.37 -20.14 16.64
N PRO A 366 -13.98 -19.29 17.61
CA PRO A 366 -13.71 -19.75 18.96
C PRO A 366 -14.92 -20.48 19.56
N THR A 367 -14.65 -21.53 20.32
CA THR A 367 -15.57 -22.24 21.23
C THR A 367 -15.03 -22.25 22.66
N GLY A 368 -13.70 -22.19 22.85
CA GLY A 368 -13.01 -21.97 24.12
C GLY A 368 -12.58 -20.52 24.32
N CYS A 369 -11.71 -20.26 25.31
CA CYS A 369 -11.34 -18.90 25.75
C CYS A 369 -9.85 -18.58 25.61
N ASN A 370 -9.01 -19.52 25.19
CA ASN A 370 -7.57 -19.30 25.01
C ASN A 370 -7.28 -18.72 23.61
N THR A 371 -8.00 -17.66 23.25
CA THR A 371 -8.06 -17.11 21.89
C THR A 371 -6.75 -16.44 21.45
N GLU A 372 -5.86 -16.08 22.37
CA GLU A 372 -4.53 -15.53 22.08
C GLU A 372 -3.64 -16.49 21.28
N THR A 373 -3.94 -17.79 21.29
CA THR A 373 -3.16 -18.81 20.58
C THR A 373 -3.59 -19.04 19.12
N TYR A 374 -4.68 -18.40 18.66
CA TYR A 374 -5.21 -18.56 17.29
C TYR A 374 -5.98 -17.35 16.73
N CYS A 375 -5.92 -16.20 17.39
CA CYS A 375 -6.48 -14.94 16.92
C CYS A 375 -5.43 -13.83 16.98
N ILE A 376 -5.42 -12.94 15.99
CA ILE A 376 -4.42 -11.89 15.76
C ILE A 376 -4.95 -10.51 16.13
N GLY A 377 -4.02 -9.56 16.26
CA GLY A 377 -4.23 -8.20 16.73
C GLY A 377 -4.69 -8.17 18.18
N GLY A 378 -4.70 -6.99 18.79
CA GLY A 378 -4.99 -6.88 20.22
C GLY A 378 -5.43 -5.50 20.64
N GLY A 379 -5.96 -5.43 21.86
CA GLY A 379 -5.85 -4.22 22.67
C GLY A 379 -4.43 -4.08 23.21
N GLY A 380 -4.23 -3.14 24.12
CA GLY A 380 -2.88 -2.89 24.66
C GLY A 380 -2.53 -3.64 25.94
N TYR A 381 -3.34 -4.63 26.35
CA TYR A 381 -3.03 -5.41 27.55
C TYR A 381 -3.47 -6.88 27.51
N PHE A 382 -2.52 -7.76 27.77
CA PHE A 382 -2.63 -9.21 27.93
C PHE A 382 -2.09 -9.57 29.31
N ARG A 383 -2.96 -10.05 30.20
CA ARG A 383 -2.67 -10.11 31.64
C ARG A 383 -1.78 -11.28 32.05
N GLU A 384 -1.93 -12.43 31.40
CA GLU A 384 -1.37 -13.68 31.89
C GLU A 384 0.17 -13.64 31.83
N HIS A 385 0.69 -13.34 30.65
CA HIS A 385 2.12 -13.24 30.38
C HIS A 385 2.40 -12.09 29.43
N ASN A 386 3.54 -11.41 29.65
CA ASN A 386 3.92 -10.26 28.84
C ASN A 386 4.14 -10.64 27.38
N GLU A 387 4.65 -11.85 27.17
CA GLU A 387 4.95 -12.46 25.88
C GLU A 387 3.72 -12.79 25.05
N GLN A 388 2.50 -12.71 25.61
CA GLN A 388 1.26 -12.83 24.84
C GLN A 388 0.92 -11.54 24.08
N CYS A 389 1.52 -10.41 24.43
CA CYS A 389 1.20 -9.13 23.82
C CYS A 389 1.96 -9.00 22.50
N GLY A 390 1.25 -8.83 21.39
CA GLY A 390 1.83 -8.61 20.07
C GLY A 390 0.77 -8.73 18.98
N ASP A 391 1.18 -8.52 17.73
CA ASP A 391 0.27 -8.62 16.60
C ASP A 391 -0.16 -10.06 16.35
N PHE A 392 0.73 -11.04 16.57
CA PHE A 392 0.40 -12.47 16.66
C PHE A 392 0.57 -12.97 18.12
N PRO A 393 -0.44 -12.76 18.99
CA PRO A 393 -0.32 -12.80 20.46
C PRO A 393 0.52 -13.94 21.05
N ALA A 394 -0.09 -15.10 21.34
CA ALA A 394 0.60 -16.24 21.94
C ALA A 394 0.85 -17.34 20.91
N PHE A 395 1.12 -16.97 19.64
CA PHE A 395 1.23 -17.94 18.56
C PHE A 395 2.47 -18.82 18.72
N ASP A 396 3.51 -18.35 19.42
CA ASP A 396 4.75 -19.09 19.69
C ASP A 396 4.88 -19.55 21.15
N TRP A 397 3.75 -19.69 21.87
CA TRP A 397 3.69 -20.00 23.30
C TRP A 397 4.66 -21.08 23.80
N ASP A 398 4.76 -22.19 23.07
CA ASP A 398 5.60 -23.34 23.43
C ASP A 398 7.10 -22.98 23.52
N ARG A 399 7.53 -21.85 22.94
CA ARG A 399 8.89 -21.29 23.08
C ARG A 399 9.24 -20.98 24.53
N LEU A 400 8.26 -20.62 25.36
CA LEU A 400 8.47 -20.33 26.78
C LEU A 400 8.77 -21.58 27.61
N GLY A 401 8.51 -22.78 27.05
CA GLY A 401 8.83 -24.06 27.70
C GLY A 401 7.98 -24.40 28.92
N MET A 402 6.88 -23.68 29.16
CA MET A 402 5.98 -23.92 30.30
C MET A 402 5.03 -25.10 30.03
N ASP A 403 4.28 -25.02 28.94
CA ASP A 403 3.39 -26.07 28.43
C ASP A 403 3.59 -26.22 26.91
N GLN A 404 3.20 -27.37 26.34
CA GLN A 404 3.40 -27.68 24.93
C GLN A 404 2.07 -27.91 24.20
N GLY A 405 2.05 -27.66 22.89
CA GLY A 405 0.91 -27.90 22.01
C GLY A 405 0.01 -26.67 21.81
N TRP A 406 0.43 -25.49 22.28
CA TRP A 406 -0.33 -24.24 22.11
C TRP A 406 0.17 -23.41 20.93
N SER A 407 1.41 -23.61 20.48
CA SER A 407 1.97 -22.86 19.37
C SER A 407 1.32 -23.18 18.02
N ALA A 408 1.03 -22.15 17.25
CA ALA A 408 0.68 -22.26 15.84
C ALA A 408 1.86 -22.79 15.01
N SER A 409 1.54 -23.32 13.82
CA SER A 409 2.54 -23.84 12.89
C SER A 409 3.51 -22.75 12.46
N LYS A 410 4.70 -23.16 12.01
CA LYS A 410 5.72 -22.20 11.54
C LYS A 410 5.21 -21.41 10.34
N GLU A 411 4.51 -22.08 9.43
CA GLU A 411 3.91 -21.50 8.23
C GLU A 411 2.91 -20.40 8.60
N MET A 412 2.08 -20.61 9.62
CA MET A 412 1.13 -19.61 10.10
C MET A 412 1.81 -18.40 10.74
N ARG A 413 2.83 -18.64 11.55
CA ARG A 413 3.59 -17.58 12.25
C ARG A 413 4.45 -16.73 11.31
N GLU A 414 4.91 -17.33 10.22
CA GLU A 414 5.77 -16.66 9.24
C GLU A 414 4.98 -16.26 7.98
N ALA A 415 3.68 -16.00 8.12
CA ALA A 415 2.82 -15.50 7.05
C ALA A 415 2.05 -14.25 7.48
N ALA A 416 2.09 -13.21 6.66
CA ALA A 416 1.29 -12.01 6.84
C ALA A 416 -0.17 -12.28 6.45
N VAL A 417 -1.08 -11.60 7.15
CA VAL A 417 -2.53 -11.74 6.96
C VAL A 417 -3.06 -10.55 6.18
N LEU A 418 -3.18 -10.71 4.86
CA LEU A 418 -3.66 -9.68 3.94
C LEU A 418 -5.19 -9.64 3.95
N LEU A 419 -5.76 -8.44 4.12
CA LEU A 419 -7.18 -8.18 4.24
C LEU A 419 -7.70 -7.40 3.02
N PHE A 420 -8.73 -7.94 2.38
CA PHE A 420 -9.30 -7.40 1.15
C PHE A 420 -10.78 -7.09 1.30
N TYR A 421 -11.27 -6.07 0.59
CA TYR A 421 -12.70 -5.71 0.52
C TYR A 421 -13.26 -5.83 -0.89
N ARG A 422 -14.56 -6.14 -0.98
CA ARG A 422 -15.32 -6.08 -2.24
C ARG A 422 -16.74 -5.57 -2.04
#